data_AF-A0A418FGB2-F1
#
_entry.id   AF-A0A418FGB2-F1
#
_cell.length_a   1.000
_cell.length_b   1.000
_cell.length_c   1.000
_cell.angle_alpha   90.00
_cell.angle_beta   90.00
_cell.angle_gamma   90.00
#
_symmetry.space_group_name_H-M   'P 1'
#
loop_
_entity.id
_entity.type
_entity.pdbx_description
1 polymer ?
#
loop_
_entity_poly.entity_id
_entity_poly.type
_entity_poly.pdbx_seq_one_letter_code
_entity_poly.pdbx_strand_id
1 'polypeptide(L)'
;MPSPASFAVATIFATMVAGHGIMSVPKAEFDPTVMRTTYVATIQANFPGKFNDSPDKNVAAFNKAFRDQQATGFKTLRAMLDPQGPDCGYSKLDVPAKPIPSDGNVVWQNPDSGEGFVPSHTVTTIPLLVDGVLTRDVTGPV
;
A
#
# COMPACT_ATOMS: atom_id res chain seq x y z
N MET A 1 34.14 -28.58 30.42
CA MET A 1 33.34 -27.34 30.60
C MET A 1 32.93 -26.86 29.21
N PRO A 2 31.64 -26.86 28.85
CA PRO A 2 31.18 -26.28 27.58
C PRO A 2 31.17 -24.75 27.65
N SER A 3 31.44 -24.10 26.52
CA SER A 3 31.50 -22.63 26.39
C SER A 3 30.08 -22.01 26.45
N PRO A 4 29.90 -20.78 26.98
CA PRO A 4 28.60 -20.12 26.96
C PRO A 4 28.18 -19.75 25.53
N ALA A 5 27.02 -20.25 25.09
CA ALA A 5 26.41 -19.83 23.85
C ALA A 5 25.71 -18.48 24.05
N SER A 6 26.23 -17.42 23.42
CA SER A 6 25.60 -16.11 23.40
C SER A 6 24.30 -16.14 22.59
N PHE A 7 23.15 -15.95 23.25
CA PHE A 7 21.88 -15.73 22.57
C PHE A 7 21.84 -14.32 21.97
N ALA A 8 22.00 -14.20 20.66
CA ALA A 8 21.77 -12.95 19.94
C ALA A 8 20.25 -12.69 19.85
N VAL A 9 19.77 -11.67 20.57
CA VAL A 9 18.38 -11.20 20.47
C VAL A 9 18.24 -10.36 19.20
N ALA A 10 17.61 -10.93 18.18
CA ALA A 10 17.31 -10.22 16.94
C ALA A 10 16.04 -9.35 17.12
N THR A 11 16.22 -8.06 17.37
CA THR A 11 15.13 -7.08 17.43
C THR A 11 14.55 -6.84 16.03
N ILE A 12 13.42 -7.48 15.72
CA ILE A 12 12.69 -7.22 14.47
C ILE A 12 11.97 -5.87 14.60
N PHE A 13 12.58 -4.82 14.05
CA PHE A 13 11.86 -3.57 13.81
C PHE A 13 10.84 -3.79 12.69
N ALA A 14 9.55 -3.74 13.03
CA ALA A 14 8.50 -3.65 12.03
C ALA A 14 8.65 -2.31 11.30
N THR A 15 9.00 -2.34 10.01
CA THR A 15 9.09 -1.14 9.20
C THR A 15 7.70 -0.53 9.08
N MET A 16 7.53 0.70 9.58
CA MET A 16 6.27 1.42 9.49
C MET A 16 6.08 1.90 8.05
N VAL A 17 5.34 1.13 7.26
CA VAL A 17 4.98 1.48 5.88
C VAL A 17 3.96 2.61 5.90
N ALA A 18 4.43 3.85 5.87
CA ALA A 18 3.62 5.05 5.87
C ALA A 18 3.02 5.34 4.48
N GLY A 19 2.19 4.43 3.97
CA GLY A 19 1.51 4.51 2.66
C GLY A 19 0.41 5.57 2.63
N HIS A 20 0.79 6.84 2.79
CA HIS A 20 -0.09 8.00 2.87
C HIS A 20 0.06 8.87 1.62
N GLY A 21 -1.06 9.25 1.01
CA GLY A 21 -1.07 10.05 -0.22
C GLY A 21 -2.48 10.45 -0.63
N ILE A 22 -2.55 11.33 -1.63
CA ILE A 22 -3.79 11.88 -2.18
C ILE A 22 -3.83 11.70 -3.69
N MET A 23 -5.03 11.79 -4.28
CA MET A 23 -5.18 11.92 -5.72
C MET A 23 -4.69 13.32 -6.16
N SER A 24 -3.52 13.37 -6.79
CA SER A 24 -2.93 14.59 -7.36
C SER A 24 -3.41 14.84 -8.79
N VAL A 25 -3.76 13.79 -9.53
CA VAL A 25 -4.33 13.88 -10.88
C VAL A 25 -5.53 12.91 -11.00
N PRO A 26 -6.77 13.41 -11.20
CA PRO A 26 -7.14 14.82 -11.07
C PRO A 26 -6.95 15.31 -9.63
N LYS A 27 -6.61 16.60 -9.46
CA LYS A 27 -6.35 17.19 -8.15
C LYS A 27 -7.61 17.20 -7.28
N ALA A 28 -7.71 16.26 -6.35
CA ALA A 28 -8.78 16.21 -5.38
C ALA A 28 -8.68 17.37 -4.37
N GLU A 29 -9.83 17.80 -3.87
CA GLU A 29 -9.96 18.81 -2.82
C GLU A 29 -10.54 18.17 -1.57
N PHE A 30 -10.04 18.57 -0.41
CA PHE A 30 -10.35 17.96 0.88
C PHE A 30 -10.74 19.02 1.91
N ASP A 31 -11.37 18.60 3.00
CA ASP A 31 -11.59 19.45 4.16
C ASP A 31 -10.23 19.96 4.72
N PRO A 32 -10.00 21.29 4.83
CA PRO A 32 -8.74 21.83 5.35
C PRO A 32 -8.58 21.67 6.87
N THR A 33 -9.62 21.28 7.60
CA THR A 33 -9.61 21.10 9.07
C THR A 33 -9.12 19.72 9.51
N VAL A 34 -9.02 18.76 8.59
CA VAL A 34 -8.59 17.38 8.84
C VAL A 34 -7.29 17.09 8.07
N MET A 35 -6.42 16.23 8.62
CA MET A 35 -5.29 15.72 7.84
C MET A 35 -5.78 14.90 6.65
N ARG A 36 -5.72 15.48 5.45
CA ARG A 36 -6.22 14.90 4.18
C ARG A 36 -5.73 13.48 3.84
N THR A 37 -4.65 13.03 4.45
CA THR A 37 -4.06 11.69 4.28
C THR A 37 -4.41 10.70 5.40
N THR A 38 -5.16 11.12 6.43
CA THR A 38 -5.56 10.21 7.52
C THR A 38 -6.61 9.20 7.04
N TYR A 39 -6.62 8.03 7.67
CA TYR A 39 -7.60 6.98 7.34
C TYR A 39 -9.03 7.42 7.67
N VAL A 40 -9.94 7.29 6.71
CA VAL A 40 -11.38 7.56 6.86
C VAL A 40 -12.13 6.44 7.59
N ALA A 41 -11.55 5.24 7.61
CA ALA A 41 -12.06 4.05 8.28
C ALA A 41 -10.92 3.04 8.48
N THR A 42 -11.07 2.16 9.47
CA THR A 42 -10.23 0.97 9.65
C THR A 42 -11.12 -0.27 9.58
N ILE A 43 -10.81 -1.17 8.65
CA ILE A 43 -11.59 -2.37 8.37
C ILE A 43 -10.84 -3.56 8.96
N GLN A 44 -11.54 -4.47 9.63
CA GLN A 44 -10.96 -5.76 10.01
C GLN A 44 -10.65 -6.60 8.78
N ALA A 45 -9.74 -7.57 8.91
CA ALA A 45 -9.37 -8.43 7.79
C ALA A 45 -10.56 -9.31 7.36
N ASN A 46 -11.27 -8.89 6.30
CA ASN A 46 -12.43 -9.59 5.76
C ASN A 46 -12.08 -10.89 5.00
N PHE A 47 -10.79 -11.22 4.90
CA PHE A 47 -10.28 -12.36 4.13
C PHE A 47 -9.42 -13.29 4.98
N PRO A 48 -9.58 -14.62 4.86
CA PRO A 48 -8.63 -15.57 5.41
C PRO A 48 -7.32 -15.51 4.63
N GLY A 49 -6.18 -15.42 5.32
CA GLY A 49 -4.87 -15.42 4.69
C GLY A 49 -3.77 -14.80 5.55
N LYS A 50 -2.55 -14.81 5.00
CA LYS A 50 -1.39 -14.12 5.56
C LYS A 50 -1.15 -12.85 4.74
N PHE A 51 -1.18 -11.68 5.40
CA PHE A 51 -1.04 -10.36 4.77
C PHE A 51 0.12 -9.53 5.37
N ASN A 52 1.11 -10.20 5.97
CA ASN A 52 2.26 -9.61 6.65
C ASN A 52 3.60 -10.21 6.15
N ASP A 53 3.68 -10.53 4.86
CA ASP A 53 4.90 -10.97 4.17
C ASP A 53 5.43 -9.83 3.27
N SER A 54 6.24 -10.13 2.24
CA SER A 54 6.60 -9.14 1.22
C SER A 54 5.36 -8.54 0.51
N PRO A 55 5.36 -7.26 0.14
CA PRO A 55 4.30 -6.60 -0.62
C PRO A 55 3.79 -7.40 -1.82
N ASP A 56 4.68 -7.95 -2.66
CA ASP A 56 4.28 -8.77 -3.82
C ASP A 56 3.48 -10.02 -3.40
N LYS A 57 3.85 -10.67 -2.29
CA LYS A 57 3.10 -11.80 -1.73
C LYS A 57 1.80 -11.35 -1.07
N ASN A 58 1.77 -10.19 -0.41
CA ASN A 58 0.54 -9.64 0.18
C ASN A 58 -0.46 -9.27 -0.93
N VAL A 59 0.01 -8.68 -2.04
CA VAL A 59 -0.78 -8.41 -3.25
C VAL A 59 -1.25 -9.72 -3.89
N ALA A 60 -0.39 -10.73 -4.01
CA ALA A 60 -0.78 -12.04 -4.55
C ALA A 60 -1.82 -12.75 -3.66
N ALA A 61 -1.66 -12.69 -2.34
CA ALA A 61 -2.60 -13.23 -1.35
C ALA A 61 -3.94 -12.50 -1.40
N PHE A 62 -3.93 -11.17 -1.45
CA PHE A 62 -5.13 -10.34 -1.59
C PHE A 62 -5.86 -10.64 -2.89
N ASN A 63 -5.15 -10.64 -4.03
CA ASN A 63 -5.73 -10.95 -5.33
C ASN A 63 -6.31 -12.37 -5.39
N LYS A 64 -5.71 -13.34 -4.68
CA LYS A 64 -6.30 -14.68 -4.56
C LYS A 64 -7.58 -14.63 -3.71
N ALA A 65 -7.51 -14.13 -2.48
CA ALA A 65 -8.63 -14.13 -1.56
C ALA A 65 -9.82 -13.32 -2.08
N PHE A 66 -9.57 -12.19 -2.75
CA PHE A 66 -10.60 -11.38 -3.40
C PHE A 66 -11.28 -12.15 -4.55
N ARG A 67 -10.53 -12.83 -5.42
CA ARG A 67 -11.12 -13.68 -6.48
C ARG A 67 -11.96 -14.83 -5.91
N ASP A 68 -11.49 -15.48 -4.85
CA ASP A 68 -12.23 -16.55 -4.18
C ASP A 68 -13.56 -16.00 -3.61
N GLN A 69 -13.54 -14.79 -3.05
CA GLN A 69 -14.73 -14.08 -2.55
C GLN A 69 -15.65 -13.54 -3.65
N GLN A 70 -15.16 -13.24 -4.86
CA GLN A 70 -16.03 -12.82 -5.98
C GLN A 70 -17.08 -13.87 -6.35
N ALA A 71 -16.93 -15.15 -5.96
CA ALA A 71 -17.97 -16.16 -6.14
C ALA A 71 -19.21 -15.88 -5.27
N THR A 72 -19.02 -15.66 -3.97
CA THR A 72 -20.07 -15.67 -2.93
C THR A 72 -20.34 -14.31 -2.27
N GLY A 73 -19.47 -13.33 -2.47
CA GLY A 73 -19.53 -12.00 -1.86
C GLY A 73 -19.32 -10.87 -2.87
N PHE A 74 -18.45 -9.92 -2.53
CA PHE A 74 -18.27 -8.67 -3.28
C PHE A 74 -17.72 -8.90 -4.69
N LYS A 75 -18.43 -8.39 -5.70
CA LYS A 75 -18.02 -8.54 -7.12
C LYS A 75 -16.94 -7.53 -7.53
N THR A 76 -16.85 -6.37 -6.86
CA THR A 76 -15.88 -5.31 -7.15
C THR A 76 -15.25 -4.78 -5.86
N LEU A 77 -14.05 -4.20 -5.96
CA LEU A 77 -13.38 -3.55 -4.83
C LEU A 77 -14.23 -2.40 -4.26
N ARG A 78 -14.95 -1.68 -5.12
CA ARG A 78 -15.89 -0.66 -4.69
C ARG A 78 -17.00 -1.25 -3.81
N ALA A 79 -17.67 -2.32 -4.25
CA ALA A 79 -18.73 -2.96 -3.45
C ALA A 79 -18.24 -3.49 -2.09
N MET A 80 -16.96 -3.85 -1.97
CA MET A 80 -16.33 -4.26 -0.71
C MET A 80 -16.09 -3.08 0.26
N LEU A 81 -15.80 -1.89 -0.27
CA LEU A 81 -15.40 -0.71 0.50
C LEU A 81 -16.56 0.26 0.78
N ASP A 82 -17.56 0.34 -0.12
CA ASP A 82 -18.75 1.18 0.02
C ASP A 82 -19.45 1.09 1.39
N PRO A 83 -19.62 -0.08 2.05
CA PRO A 83 -20.26 -0.16 3.36
C PRO A 83 -19.34 0.15 4.56
N GLN A 84 -18.06 0.48 4.34
CA GLN A 84 -17.03 0.47 5.37
C GLN A 84 -16.62 1.86 5.90
N GLY A 85 -17.09 2.93 5.26
CA GLY A 85 -16.76 4.30 5.63
C GLY A 85 -17.75 5.33 5.07
N PRO A 86 -17.59 6.62 5.39
CA PRO A 86 -18.41 7.68 4.81
C PRO A 86 -18.16 7.80 3.30
N ASP A 87 -19.22 8.04 2.52
CA ASP A 87 -19.09 8.25 1.06
C ASP A 87 -18.18 9.46 0.78
N CYS A 88 -17.31 9.30 -0.21
CA CYS A 88 -16.22 10.23 -0.56
C CYS A 88 -15.20 10.61 0.54
N GLY A 89 -15.30 10.10 1.77
CA GLY A 89 -14.31 10.34 2.83
C GLY A 89 -14.22 11.81 3.27
N TYR A 90 -13.00 12.36 3.31
CA TYR A 90 -12.77 13.79 3.58
C TYR A 90 -12.73 14.67 2.31
N SER A 91 -13.15 14.14 1.16
CA SER A 91 -13.19 14.89 -0.09
C SER A 91 -14.32 15.93 -0.06
N LYS A 92 -14.09 17.11 -0.63
CA LYS A 92 -15.16 18.11 -0.80
C LYS A 92 -16.19 17.66 -1.83
N LEU A 93 -17.47 17.84 -1.48
CA LEU A 93 -18.62 17.55 -2.35
C LEU A 93 -19.27 18.81 -2.94
N ASP A 94 -18.93 19.98 -2.40
CA ASP A 94 -19.43 21.31 -2.77
C ASP A 94 -18.54 22.02 -3.81
N VAL A 95 -17.64 21.29 -4.47
CA VAL A 95 -16.71 21.81 -5.48
C VAL A 95 -17.01 21.27 -6.87
N PRO A 96 -16.68 22.02 -7.96
CA PRO A 96 -16.85 21.51 -9.32
C PRO A 96 -16.07 20.22 -9.55
N ALA A 97 -16.76 19.24 -10.14
CA ALA A 97 -16.19 17.95 -10.53
C ALA A 97 -14.94 18.15 -11.39
N LYS A 98 -13.88 17.40 -11.09
CA LYS A 98 -12.63 17.49 -11.85
C LYS A 98 -12.74 16.64 -13.13
N PRO A 99 -12.21 17.10 -14.27
CA PRO A 99 -12.16 16.29 -15.47
C PRO A 99 -11.29 15.04 -15.21
N ILE A 100 -11.79 13.88 -15.62
CA ILE A 100 -10.97 12.66 -15.67
C ILE A 100 -9.94 12.83 -16.81
N PRO A 101 -8.65 12.53 -16.58
CA PRO A 101 -7.64 12.56 -17.63
C PRO A 101 -8.03 11.72 -18.85
N SER A 102 -7.79 12.27 -20.04
CA SER A 102 -8.23 11.68 -21.32
C SER A 102 -7.51 10.37 -21.68
N ASP A 103 -6.37 10.10 -21.05
CA ASP A 103 -5.64 8.83 -21.13
C ASP A 103 -6.13 7.78 -20.11
N GLY A 104 -7.09 8.14 -19.24
CA GLY A 104 -7.65 7.29 -18.21
C GLY A 104 -6.73 7.06 -17.00
N ASN A 105 -5.54 7.66 -16.98
CA ASN A 105 -4.59 7.49 -15.88
C ASN A 105 -4.92 8.44 -14.73
N VAL A 106 -4.71 7.98 -13.51
CA VAL A 106 -4.83 8.81 -12.30
C VAL A 106 -3.55 8.70 -11.49
N VAL A 107 -3.15 9.80 -10.84
CA VAL A 107 -1.93 9.84 -10.03
C VAL A 107 -2.30 9.99 -8.57
N TRP A 108 -1.92 8.98 -7.79
CA TRP A 108 -1.94 9.01 -6.34
C TRP A 108 -0.51 9.10 -5.82
N GLN A 109 -0.24 10.06 -4.93
CA GLN A 109 1.09 10.29 -4.39
C GLN A 109 1.05 11.00 -3.02
N ASN A 110 2.11 10.84 -2.26
CA ASN A 110 2.40 11.69 -1.11
C ASN A 110 2.52 13.16 -1.56
N PRO A 111 1.80 14.11 -0.93
CA PRO A 111 1.81 15.51 -1.36
C PRO A 111 3.12 16.24 -1.07
N ASP A 112 3.94 15.74 -0.15
CA ASP A 112 5.16 16.39 0.34
C ASP A 112 6.42 15.86 -0.37
N SER A 113 6.51 14.53 -0.60
CA SER A 113 7.63 13.93 -1.35
C SER A 113 7.36 13.70 -2.84
N GLY A 114 6.10 13.77 -3.28
CA GLY A 114 5.70 13.44 -4.66
C GLY A 114 5.74 11.94 -4.98
N GLU A 115 6.00 11.09 -3.98
CA GLU A 115 6.17 9.65 -4.15
C GLU A 115 4.82 8.92 -4.18
N GLY A 116 4.58 8.14 -5.23
CA GLY A 116 3.46 7.19 -5.31
C GLY A 116 3.75 5.88 -4.57
N PHE A 117 3.35 4.75 -5.15
CA PHE A 117 3.82 3.42 -4.74
C PHE A 117 5.30 3.24 -5.13
N VAL A 118 6.21 3.88 -4.39
CA VAL A 118 7.65 3.80 -4.60
C VAL A 118 8.23 2.43 -4.22
N PRO A 119 9.43 2.07 -4.74
CA PRO A 119 10.06 0.77 -4.44
C PRO A 119 10.28 0.45 -2.96
N SER A 120 10.25 1.42 -2.04
CA SER A 120 10.25 1.16 -0.59
C SER A 120 9.00 0.40 -0.09
N HIS A 121 7.94 0.38 -0.91
CA HIS A 121 6.69 -0.36 -0.70
C HIS A 121 6.61 -1.63 -1.57
N THR A 122 7.67 -1.96 -2.32
CA THR A 122 7.95 -3.32 -2.80
C THR A 122 9.04 -3.91 -1.90
N VAL A 123 8.96 -5.16 -1.47
CA VAL A 123 10.18 -5.80 -0.93
C VAL A 123 11.00 -6.24 -2.12
N THR A 124 11.80 -5.30 -2.62
CA THR A 124 12.88 -5.60 -3.56
C THR A 124 13.93 -6.40 -2.81
N THR A 125 13.69 -7.72 -2.82
CA THR A 125 14.64 -8.83 -2.74
C THR A 125 16.07 -8.45 -2.34
N ILE A 126 16.38 -8.56 -1.05
CA ILE A 126 17.71 -8.99 -0.60
C ILE A 126 17.88 -10.43 -1.11
N PRO A 127 18.97 -10.81 -1.80
CA PRO A 127 20.35 -10.58 -1.34
C PRO A 127 21.29 -9.95 -2.39
N LEU A 128 22.62 -9.97 -2.15
CA LEU A 128 23.58 -9.48 -3.14
C LEU A 128 24.91 -10.26 -3.26
N LEU A 129 25.02 -11.06 -4.33
CA LEU A 129 26.22 -11.17 -5.18
C LEU A 129 27.45 -11.62 -4.45
N VAL A 130 28.26 -10.63 -4.10
CA VAL A 130 29.63 -10.64 -4.59
C VAL A 130 30.45 -11.67 -3.82
N ASP A 131 31.27 -12.41 -4.55
CA ASP A 131 32.09 -13.54 -4.08
C ASP A 131 31.32 -14.79 -3.57
N GLY A 132 29.98 -14.79 -3.49
CA GLY A 132 29.22 -15.98 -3.04
C GLY A 132 27.84 -15.80 -2.38
N VAL A 133 27.01 -14.82 -2.78
CA VAL A 133 25.83 -14.34 -2.01
C VAL A 133 24.51 -14.12 -2.81
N LEU A 134 24.50 -14.25 -4.15
CA LEU A 134 23.30 -14.21 -5.06
C LEU A 134 22.64 -12.81 -5.27
N THR A 135 22.47 -12.33 -6.52
CA THR A 135 22.50 -10.89 -6.91
C THR A 135 21.16 -10.15 -6.98
N ARG A 136 21.16 -8.83 -6.69
CA ARG A 136 20.35 -7.80 -7.40
C ARG A 136 20.99 -6.40 -7.47
N ASP A 137 21.74 -6.14 -8.54
CA ASP A 137 22.12 -4.78 -8.97
C ASP A 137 20.96 -4.11 -9.71
N VAL A 138 20.67 -2.83 -9.42
CA VAL A 138 19.74 -1.97 -10.18
C VAL A 138 20.23 -0.52 -10.10
N THR A 139 21.28 -0.18 -10.85
CA THR A 139 21.85 1.18 -10.92
C THR A 139 21.61 1.90 -12.27
N GLY A 140 20.34 2.19 -12.58
CA GLY A 140 19.87 3.18 -13.58
C GLY A 140 20.33 3.02 -15.06
N PRO A 141 20.18 4.04 -15.92
CA PRO A 141 19.19 5.14 -15.93
C PRO A 141 18.42 5.27 -17.27
N VAL A 142 17.20 5.86 -17.27
CA VAL A 142 16.81 7.13 -17.93
C VAL A 142 15.54 7.65 -17.24
#